data_AF-A0AAW5EJT9-F1
#
_entry.id   AF-A0AAW5EJT9-F1
#
_cell.length_a   1.000
_cell.length_b   1.000
_cell.length_c   1.000
_cell.angle_alpha   90.00
_cell.angle_beta   90.00
_cell.angle_gamma   90.00
#
_symmetry.space_group_name_H-M   'P 1'
#
loop_
_entity.id
_entity.type
_entity.pdbx_description
1 polymer ?
#
loop_
_entity_poly.entity_id
_entity_poly.type
_entity_poly.pdbx_seq_one_letter_code
_entity_poly.pdbx_strand_id
1 'polypeptide(L)'
;SVRVDDEIKAGSILLNGNLHIKASKKAMDSTLEQIKDLVFKAGNVKTPLENSVDRISRYFVITIIAFALAVFVFWSFKVGVSEAFLHACAVLLISCPCALGLATPIALITAQGAAMKNFILIKNPAALENLNKIKTAFFDKTGT
;
A
#
# COMPACT_ATOMS: atom_id res chain seq x y z
N SER A 1 31.61 -17.42 23.34
CA SER A 1 31.68 -17.46 24.81
C SER A 1 31.51 -16.06 25.33
N VAL A 2 30.59 -15.84 26.25
CA VAL A 2 30.39 -14.52 26.89
C VAL A 2 31.22 -14.49 28.17
N ARG A 3 31.94 -13.40 28.41
CA ARG A 3 32.76 -13.17 29.61
C ARG A 3 32.12 -12.14 30.52
N VAL A 4 32.66 -12.01 31.74
CA VAL A 4 32.30 -10.92 32.65
C VAL A 4 32.59 -9.60 31.95
N ASP A 5 31.65 -8.66 32.03
CA ASP A 5 31.63 -7.35 31.37
C ASP A 5 31.30 -7.30 29.86
N ASP A 6 31.00 -8.44 29.22
CA ASP A 6 30.49 -8.41 27.84
C ASP A 6 29.03 -7.90 27.78
N GLU A 7 28.74 -7.04 26.81
CA GLU A 7 27.36 -6.63 26.53
C GLU A 7 26.58 -7.76 25.82
N ILE A 8 25.42 -8.11 26.40
CA ILE A 8 24.51 -9.10 25.84
C ILE A 8 23.30 -8.40 25.23
N LYS A 9 22.98 -8.71 23.97
CA LYS A 9 21.83 -8.15 23.28
C LYS A 9 20.53 -8.77 23.81
N ALA A 10 19.51 -7.92 23.97
CA ALA A 10 18.16 -8.38 24.29
C ALA A 10 17.64 -9.34 23.22
N GLY A 11 17.05 -10.47 23.63
CA GLY A 11 16.58 -11.53 22.73
C GLY A 11 17.58 -12.67 22.48
N SER A 12 18.77 -12.63 23.09
CA SER A 12 19.74 -13.74 23.02
C SER A 12 19.26 -14.96 23.82
N ILE A 13 19.54 -16.16 23.33
CA ILE A 13 19.24 -17.43 24.01
C ILE A 13 20.52 -17.98 24.64
N LEU A 14 20.46 -18.32 25.94
CA LEU A 14 21.56 -19.00 26.62
C LEU A 14 21.53 -20.49 26.27
N LEU A 15 22.56 -20.95 25.56
CA LEU A 15 22.64 -22.35 25.13
C LEU A 15 23.09 -23.29 26.26
N ASN A 16 24.08 -22.91 27.06
CA ASN A 16 24.64 -23.74 28.14
C ASN A 16 25.16 -22.87 29.29
N GLY A 17 25.00 -23.35 30.53
CA GLY A 17 25.52 -22.72 31.75
C GLY A 17 24.50 -21.79 32.44
N ASN A 18 24.98 -21.00 33.40
CA ASN A 18 24.19 -19.99 34.12
C ASN A 18 24.83 -18.61 33.97
N LEU A 19 24.00 -17.59 33.80
CA LEU A 19 24.40 -16.20 33.67
C LEU A 19 23.59 -15.34 34.64
N HIS A 20 24.28 -14.52 35.42
CA HIS A 20 23.67 -13.41 36.15
C HIS A 20 23.98 -12.13 35.40
N ILE A 21 22.94 -11.44 34.95
CA ILE A 21 23.04 -10.25 34.10
C ILE A 21 22.35 -9.08 34.77
N LYS A 22 22.95 -7.89 34.64
CA LYS A 22 22.37 -6.64 35.10
C LYS A 22 21.83 -5.87 33.91
N ALA A 23 20.57 -5.44 33.98
CA ALA A 23 19.99 -4.61 32.93
C ALA A 23 20.70 -3.25 32.86
N SER A 24 21.36 -2.98 31.73
CA SER A 24 22.07 -1.72 31.48
C SER A 24 21.20 -0.64 30.83
N LYS A 25 20.10 -1.03 30.15
CA LYS A 25 19.19 -0.14 29.42
C LYS A 25 17.74 -0.41 29.80
N LYS A 26 16.87 0.59 29.62
CA LYS A 26 15.41 0.43 29.77
C LYS A 26 14.88 -0.46 28.66
N ALA A 27 13.75 -1.14 28.91
CA ALA A 27 13.14 -2.05 27.94
C ALA A 27 12.84 -1.40 26.58
N MET A 28 12.46 -0.11 26.57
CA MET A 28 12.18 0.65 25.34
C MET A 28 13.42 0.99 24.51
N ASP A 29 14.61 1.00 25.13
CA ASP A 29 15.88 1.27 24.44
C ASP A 29 16.59 -0.04 24.04
N SER A 30 15.90 -1.18 24.17
CA SER A 30 16.42 -2.48 23.81
C SER A 30 16.49 -2.64 22.28
N THR A 31 17.42 -3.47 21.83
CA THR A 31 17.56 -3.81 20.40
C THR A 31 16.28 -4.43 19.83
N LEU A 32 15.50 -5.15 20.66
CA LEU A 32 14.23 -5.74 20.26
C LEU A 32 13.18 -4.68 19.94
N GLU A 33 13.06 -3.65 20.77
CA GLU A 33 12.10 -2.56 20.55
C GLU A 33 12.47 -1.72 19.32
N GLN A 34 13.76 -1.49 19.09
CA GLN A 34 14.24 -0.84 17.87
C GLN A 34 13.87 -1.64 16.60
N ILE A 35 13.98 -2.97 16.64
CA ILE A 35 13.56 -3.84 15.54
C ILE A 35 12.04 -3.77 15.35
N LYS A 36 11.26 -3.78 16.44
CA LYS A 36 9.80 -3.64 16.39
C LYS A 36 9.39 -2.34 15.69
N ASP A 37 10.01 -1.22 16.08
CA ASP A 37 9.76 0.10 15.49
C ASP A 37 10.12 0.15 14.01
N LEU A 38 11.24 -0.43 13.60
CA LEU A 38 11.66 -0.52 12.20
C LEU A 38 10.67 -1.34 11.37
N VAL A 39 10.21 -2.49 11.89
CA VAL A 39 9.20 -3.33 11.23
C VAL A 39 7.86 -2.61 11.11
N PHE A 40 7.44 -1.89 12.15
CA PHE A 40 6.16 -1.18 12.15
C PHE A 40 6.16 0.03 11.19
N LYS A 41 7.28 0.75 11.09
CA LYS A 41 7.46 1.85 10.13
C LYS A 41 7.45 1.37 8.68
N ALA A 42 7.96 0.17 8.40
CA ALA A 42 7.95 -0.41 7.06
C ALA A 42 6.55 -0.91 6.61
N GLY A 43 5.68 -1.29 7.54
CA GLY A 43 4.37 -1.87 7.24
C GLY A 43 3.28 -0.88 6.82
N ASN A 44 3.38 0.40 7.20
CA ASN A 44 2.31 1.39 7.07
C ASN A 44 2.45 2.36 5.89
N VAL A 45 3.23 2.00 4.86
CA VAL A 45 3.44 2.89 3.71
C VAL A 45 2.40 2.59 2.62
N LYS A 46 1.53 3.56 2.33
CA LYS A 46 0.62 3.51 1.17
C LYS A 46 1.41 3.36 -0.12
N THR A 47 0.88 2.58 -1.05
CA THR A 47 1.61 2.21 -2.26
C THR A 47 1.58 3.36 -3.29
N PRO A 48 2.64 3.54 -4.10
CA PRO A 48 2.70 4.62 -5.09
C PRO A 48 1.67 4.45 -6.23
N LEU A 49 1.23 3.23 -6.52
CA LEU A 49 0.29 2.95 -7.61
C LEU A 49 -1.16 3.23 -7.16
N GLU A 50 -1.52 2.93 -5.91
CA GLU A 50 -2.79 3.31 -5.28
C GLU A 50 -2.99 4.84 -5.30
N ASN A 51 -1.95 5.61 -4.97
CA ASN A 51 -1.96 7.07 -5.02
C ASN A 51 -2.15 7.65 -6.44
N SER A 52 -1.72 6.92 -7.47
CA SER A 52 -1.80 7.38 -8.86
C SER A 52 -3.21 7.24 -9.43
N VAL A 53 -3.90 6.15 -9.10
CA VAL A 53 -5.30 5.91 -9.49
C VAL A 53 -6.24 6.93 -8.82
N ASP A 54 -6.02 7.23 -7.55
CA ASP A 54 -6.79 8.26 -6.83
C ASP A 54 -6.65 9.65 -7.46
N ARG A 55 -5.44 9.97 -7.94
CA ARG A 55 -5.19 11.23 -8.64
C ARG A 55 -5.95 11.30 -9.96
N ILE A 56 -5.94 10.22 -10.74
CA ILE A 56 -6.65 10.15 -12.02
C ILE A 56 -8.16 10.26 -11.79
N SER A 57 -8.70 9.52 -10.83
CA SER A 57 -10.12 9.58 -10.45
C SER A 57 -10.56 11.00 -10.11
N ARG A 58 -9.72 11.77 -9.40
CA ARG A 58 -10.02 13.17 -9.08
C ARG A 58 -10.17 14.04 -10.33
N TYR A 59 -9.24 13.96 -11.28
CA TYR A 59 -9.32 14.72 -12.52
C TYR A 59 -10.51 14.27 -13.38
N PHE A 60 -10.81 12.97 -13.39
CA PHE A 60 -11.92 12.39 -14.14
C PHE A 60 -13.26 12.91 -13.64
N VAL A 61 -13.48 12.94 -12.32
CA VAL A 61 -14.71 13.46 -11.71
C VAL A 61 -14.91 14.93 -12.03
N ILE A 62 -13.88 15.76 -11.92
CA ILE A 62 -13.95 17.19 -12.26
C ILE A 62 -14.33 17.39 -13.72
N THR A 63 -13.73 16.59 -14.62
CA THR A 63 -14.00 16.65 -16.06
C THR A 63 -15.45 16.28 -16.38
N ILE A 64 -16.00 15.23 -15.77
CA ILE A 64 -17.39 14.81 -15.97
C ILE A 64 -18.37 15.87 -15.50
N ILE A 65 -18.13 16.48 -14.34
CA ILE A 65 -18.99 17.55 -13.81
C ILE A 65 -18.98 18.76 -14.75
N ALA A 66 -17.80 19.16 -15.25
CA ALA A 66 -17.69 20.24 -16.23
C ALA A 66 -18.45 19.92 -17.53
N PHE A 67 -18.36 18.67 -18.01
CA PHE A 67 -19.05 18.23 -19.21
C PHE A 67 -20.57 18.19 -19.02
N ALA A 68 -21.06 17.70 -17.88
CA ALA A 68 -22.48 17.69 -17.54
C ALA A 68 -23.06 19.11 -17.45
N LEU A 69 -22.30 20.06 -16.88
CA LEU A 69 -22.65 21.48 -16.88
C LEU A 69 -22.71 22.07 -18.30
N ALA A 70 -21.74 21.74 -19.15
CA ALA A 70 -21.74 22.21 -20.54
C ALA A 70 -22.97 21.69 -21.31
N VAL A 71 -23.33 20.41 -21.13
CA VAL A 71 -24.53 19.80 -21.71
C VAL A 71 -25.79 20.48 -21.18
N PHE A 72 -25.87 20.72 -19.87
CA PHE A 72 -27.00 21.42 -19.26
C PHE A 72 -27.19 22.82 -19.85
N VAL A 73 -26.13 23.63 -19.91
CA VAL A 73 -26.17 24.99 -20.46
C VAL A 73 -26.58 24.96 -21.93
N PHE A 74 -25.98 24.08 -22.73
CA PHE A 74 -26.29 23.97 -24.17
C PHE A 74 -27.74 23.60 -24.45
N TRP A 75 -28.29 22.61 -23.73
CA TRP A 75 -29.66 22.14 -23.93
C TRP A 75 -30.71 23.06 -23.30
N SER A 76 -30.36 23.79 -22.24
CA SER A 76 -31.26 24.76 -21.59
C SER A 76 -31.72 25.84 -22.57
N PHE A 77 -30.85 26.29 -23.48
CA PHE A 77 -31.20 27.27 -24.51
C PHE A 77 -32.10 26.72 -25.64
N LYS A 78 -32.21 25.40 -25.81
CA LYS A 78 -32.96 24.79 -26.93
C LYS A 78 -34.29 24.17 -26.53
N VAL A 79 -34.35 23.47 -25.40
CA VAL A 79 -35.47 22.58 -25.04
C VAL A 79 -36.06 22.92 -23.67
N GLY A 80 -35.48 23.90 -22.96
CA GLY A 80 -35.90 24.32 -21.63
C GLY A 80 -35.19 23.56 -20.50
N VAL A 81 -35.34 24.08 -19.28
CA VAL A 81 -34.54 23.69 -18.12
C VAL A 81 -34.80 22.24 -17.66
N SER A 82 -36.05 21.76 -17.73
CA SER A 82 -36.42 20.42 -17.27
C SER A 82 -35.78 19.31 -18.12
N GLU A 83 -35.85 19.40 -19.45
CA GLU A 83 -35.25 18.42 -20.36
C GLU A 83 -33.72 18.50 -20.35
N ALA A 84 -33.15 19.70 -20.25
CA ALA A 84 -31.71 19.88 -20.11
C ALA A 84 -31.14 19.22 -18.84
N PHE A 85 -31.90 19.24 -17.74
CA PHE A 85 -31.52 18.57 -16.50
C PHE A 85 -31.53 17.04 -16.64
N LEU A 86 -32.53 16.48 -17.32
CA LEU A 86 -32.59 15.05 -17.66
C LEU A 86 -31.35 14.61 -18.46
N HIS A 87 -30.97 15.39 -19.48
CA HIS A 87 -29.79 15.12 -20.29
C HIS A 87 -28.48 15.16 -19.47
N ALA A 88 -28.33 16.15 -18.58
CA ALA A 88 -27.16 16.26 -17.72
C ALA A 88 -27.06 15.08 -16.73
N CYS A 89 -28.17 14.69 -16.11
CA CYS A 89 -28.24 13.52 -15.23
C CYS A 89 -27.88 12.22 -15.95
N ALA A 90 -28.35 12.04 -17.19
CA ALA A 90 -27.99 10.88 -18.01
C ALA A 90 -26.48 10.79 -18.27
N VAL A 91 -25.83 11.93 -18.54
CA VAL A 91 -24.37 12.00 -18.72
C VAL A 91 -23.61 11.64 -17.44
N LEU A 92 -24.06 12.12 -16.29
CA LEU A 92 -23.45 11.77 -15.00
C LEU A 92 -23.61 10.27 -14.70
N LEU A 93 -24.80 9.72 -14.93
CA LEU A 93 -25.12 8.32 -14.67
C LEU A 93 -24.24 7.37 -15.50
N ILE A 94 -24.11 7.64 -16.81
CA ILE A 94 -23.35 6.77 -17.72
C ILE A 94 -21.84 6.86 -17.52
N SER A 95 -21.35 7.95 -16.91
CA SER A 95 -19.93 8.21 -16.72
C SER A 95 -19.35 7.62 -15.43
N CYS A 96 -20.14 6.89 -14.64
CA CYS A 96 -19.71 6.38 -13.34
C CYS A 96 -18.49 5.44 -13.46
N PRO A 97 -17.33 5.75 -12.85
CA PRO A 97 -16.08 5.02 -13.08
C PRO A 97 -15.94 3.75 -12.19
N CYS A 98 -17.02 3.01 -11.93
CA CYS A 98 -17.02 1.86 -11.00
C CYS A 98 -15.89 0.84 -11.26
N ALA A 99 -15.56 0.61 -12.54
CA ALA A 99 -14.50 -0.31 -12.93
C ALA A 99 -13.09 0.17 -12.54
N LEU A 100 -12.85 1.49 -12.52
CA LEU A 100 -11.55 2.08 -12.24
C LEU A 100 -11.10 1.80 -10.79
N GLY A 101 -12.02 1.88 -9.83
CA GLY A 101 -11.72 1.65 -8.41
C GLY A 101 -11.46 0.18 -8.07
N LEU A 102 -12.04 -0.75 -8.84
CA LEU A 102 -11.87 -2.20 -8.62
C LEU A 102 -10.71 -2.80 -9.41
N ALA A 103 -10.22 -2.14 -10.46
CA ALA A 103 -9.16 -2.66 -11.32
C ALA A 103 -7.88 -3.01 -10.54
N THR A 104 -7.41 -2.11 -9.68
CA THR A 104 -6.17 -2.28 -8.89
C THR A 104 -6.23 -3.45 -7.90
N PRO A 105 -7.22 -3.57 -7.00
CA PRO A 105 -7.27 -4.69 -6.06
C PRO A 105 -7.44 -6.04 -6.77
N ILE A 106 -8.21 -6.11 -7.86
CA ILE A 106 -8.37 -7.34 -8.63
C ILE A 106 -7.05 -7.76 -9.27
N ALA A 107 -6.30 -6.81 -9.85
CA ALA A 107 -4.99 -7.09 -10.43
C ALA A 107 -4.00 -7.61 -9.37
N LEU A 108 -3.98 -7.00 -8.18
CA LEU A 108 -3.11 -7.44 -7.08
C LEU A 108 -3.46 -8.83 -6.57
N ILE A 109 -4.73 -9.13 -6.34
CA ILE A 109 -5.18 -10.44 -5.83
C ILE A 109 -4.88 -11.54 -6.86
N THR A 110 -5.15 -11.29 -8.14
CA THR A 110 -4.87 -12.26 -9.20
C THR A 110 -3.36 -12.51 -9.38
N ALA A 111 -2.55 -11.46 -9.32
CA ALA A 111 -1.09 -11.58 -9.37
C ALA A 111 -0.52 -12.32 -8.15
N GLN A 112 -1.03 -12.05 -6.95
CA GLN A 112 -0.67 -12.82 -5.74
C GLN A 112 -1.07 -14.28 -5.86
N GLY A 113 -2.28 -14.57 -6.35
CA GLY A 113 -2.72 -15.94 -6.61
C GLY A 113 -1.84 -16.68 -7.62
N ALA A 114 -1.37 -15.99 -8.66
CA ALA A 114 -0.41 -16.55 -9.61
C ALA A 114 0.98 -16.79 -8.98
N ALA A 115 1.46 -15.89 -8.13
CA ALA A 115 2.73 -16.05 -7.41
C ALA A 115 2.69 -17.22 -6.42
N MET A 116 1.58 -17.41 -5.70
CA MET A 116 1.43 -18.53 -4.76
C MET A 116 1.50 -19.89 -5.44
N LYS A 117 1.04 -20.02 -6.69
CA LYS A 117 1.20 -21.27 -7.48
C LYS A 117 2.67 -21.62 -7.75
N ASN A 118 3.57 -20.64 -7.65
CA ASN A 118 5.01 -20.80 -7.80
C ASN A 118 5.73 -20.81 -6.44
N PHE A 119 5.01 -21.08 -5.34
CA PHE A 119 5.54 -21.09 -3.96
C PHE A 119 6.12 -19.73 -3.50
N ILE A 120 5.71 -18.62 -4.12
CA ILE A 120 6.11 -17.27 -3.74
C ILE A 120 4.98 -16.63 -2.94
N LEU A 121 5.18 -16.44 -1.63
CA LEU A 121 4.21 -15.79 -0.75
C LEU A 121 4.48 -14.28 -0.64
N ILE A 122 3.57 -13.48 -1.18
CA ILE A 122 3.63 -12.03 -1.09
C ILE A 122 2.72 -11.57 0.05
N LYS A 123 3.31 -11.23 1.20
CA LYS A 123 2.56 -10.76 2.39
C LYS A 123 2.02 -9.33 2.27
N ASN A 124 2.72 -8.47 1.51
CA ASN A 124 2.35 -7.07 1.33
C ASN A 124 2.12 -6.79 -0.16
N PRO A 125 0.91 -6.40 -0.60
CA PRO A 125 0.64 -6.02 -1.99
C PRO A 125 1.55 -4.89 -2.49
N ALA A 126 1.94 -3.96 -1.61
CA ALA A 126 2.89 -2.89 -1.92
C ALA A 126 4.25 -3.39 -2.39
N ALA A 127 4.68 -4.54 -1.86
CA ALA A 127 5.95 -5.14 -2.24
C ALA A 127 5.92 -5.60 -3.70
N LEU A 128 4.76 -6.06 -4.20
CA LEU A 128 4.60 -6.48 -5.59
C LEU A 128 4.70 -5.31 -6.57
N GLU A 129 4.16 -4.15 -6.21
CA GLU A 129 4.30 -2.93 -7.01
C GLU A 129 5.76 -2.43 -7.06
N ASN A 130 6.44 -2.48 -5.91
CA ASN A 130 7.84 -2.06 -5.81
C ASN A 130 8.79 -3.05 -6.48
N LEU A 131 8.43 -4.33 -6.56
CA LEU A 131 9.24 -5.37 -7.22
C LEU A 131 9.55 -5.01 -8.68
N ASN A 132 8.60 -4.41 -9.40
CA ASN A 132 8.82 -3.95 -10.77
C ASN A 132 9.92 -2.88 -10.90
N LYS A 133 10.23 -2.15 -9.83
CA LYS A 133 11.27 -1.09 -9.82
C LYS A 133 12.62 -1.58 -9.31
N ILE A 134 12.68 -2.77 -8.70
CA ILE A 134 13.91 -3.32 -8.13
C ILE A 134 14.80 -3.82 -9.26
N LYS A 135 16.06 -3.37 -9.27
CA LYS A 135 17.09 -3.79 -10.25
C LYS A 135 18.15 -4.69 -9.66
N THR A 136 18.26 -4.72 -8.33
CA THR A 136 19.33 -5.39 -7.62
C THR A 136 18.74 -6.20 -6.48
N ALA A 137 19.13 -7.47 -6.40
CA ALA A 137 18.78 -8.36 -5.30
C ALA A 137 20.07 -8.70 -4.53
N PHE A 138 20.01 -8.60 -3.20
CA PHE A 138 21.07 -9.07 -2.32
C PHE A 138 20.56 -10.30 -1.58
N PHE A 139 21.34 -11.37 -1.59
CA PHE A 139 21.01 -12.63 -0.93
C PHE A 139 21.82 -12.75 0.35
N ASP A 140 21.19 -13.19 1.44
CA ASP A 140 21.91 -13.49 2.68
C ASP A 140 22.57 -14.86 2.58
N LYS A 141 23.89 -14.91 2.77
CA LYS A 141 24.68 -16.15 2.66
C LYS A 141 24.29 -17.21 3.70
N THR A 142 23.77 -16.80 4.85
CA THR A 142 23.61 -17.69 6.02
C THR A 142 22.27 -18.43 6.03
N GLY A 143 21.29 -17.96 5.27
CA GLY A 143 19.92 -18.47 5.30
C GLY A 143 19.14 -18.36 3.99
N THR A 144 19.79 -17.99 2.88
CA THR A 144 19.23 -18.07 1.52
C THR A 144 20.02 -19.09 0.71
#